data_AF-A0A9E4IFY1-F1
#
_entry.id   AF-A0A9E4IFY1-F1
#
_cell.length_a   1.000
_cell.length_b   1.000
_cell.length_c   1.000
_cell.angle_alpha   90.00
_cell.angle_beta   90.00
_cell.angle_gamma   90.00
#
_symmetry.space_group_name_H-M   'P 1'
#
loop_
_entity.id
_entity.type
_entity.pdbx_description
1 polymer ?
#
loop_
_entity_poly.entity_id
_entity_poly.type
_entity_poly.pdbx_seq_one_letter_code
_entity_poly.pdbx_strand_id
1 'polypeptide(L)'
;MPYLKRVGFLRSDGTPTSVYERFRNEGQSGVAAAEAMRQGYHALYDVNEYIHDAEDDEIRGAIIQVTGQEQGSKMVGAILGSFKALRSFADFDTPAVPMPEAVEDVAVSPAGEGSPLEGIGIGYTINLHLPATSDIAVFNAIFRSLRENLFR
;
A
#
# COMPACT_ATOMS: atom_id res chain seq x y z
N MET A 1 3.77 0.78 19.81
CA MET A 1 4.79 1.23 18.83
C MET A 1 4.13 2.08 17.75
N PRO A 2 4.12 3.43 17.88
CA PRO A 2 3.44 4.30 16.92
C PRO A 2 4.15 4.41 15.56
N TYR A 3 5.49 4.34 15.55
CA TYR A 3 6.30 4.54 14.35
C TYR A 3 6.07 3.47 13.28
N LEU A 4 6.09 2.17 13.66
CA LEU A 4 5.88 1.06 12.74
C LEU A 4 4.49 1.09 12.07
N LYS A 5 3.48 1.62 12.78
CA LYS A 5 2.15 1.84 12.21
C LYS A 5 2.15 2.95 11.17
N ARG A 6 2.88 4.04 11.45
CA ARG A 6 2.99 5.20 10.54
C ARG A 6 3.66 4.82 9.20
N VAL A 7 4.72 4.02 9.25
CA VAL A 7 5.47 3.61 8.05
C VAL A 7 4.86 2.42 7.31
N GLY A 8 3.72 1.89 7.79
CA GLY A 8 2.99 0.82 7.10
C GLY A 8 3.45 -0.60 7.40
N PHE A 9 4.36 -0.81 8.36
CA PHE A 9 4.75 -2.17 8.78
C PHE A 9 3.70 -2.85 9.65
N LEU A 10 2.92 -2.08 10.40
CA LEU A 10 1.85 -2.60 11.24
C LEU A 10 0.54 -1.89 10.93
N ARG A 11 -0.56 -2.61 11.10
CA ARG A 11 -1.91 -2.04 11.01
C ARG A 11 -2.31 -1.25 12.25
N SER A 12 -3.48 -0.62 12.18
CA SER A 12 -4.11 0.07 13.31
C SER A 12 -4.30 -0.84 14.52
N ASP A 13 -4.63 -2.11 14.30
CA ASP A 13 -4.77 -3.15 15.34
C ASP A 13 -3.43 -3.74 15.83
N GLY A 14 -2.32 -3.42 15.16
CA GLY A 14 -0.98 -3.91 15.49
C GLY A 14 -0.58 -5.22 14.81
N THR A 15 -1.39 -5.75 13.89
CA THR A 15 -1.02 -6.91 13.08
C THR A 15 0.05 -6.53 12.03
N PRO A 16 1.01 -7.42 11.73
CA PRO A 16 2.00 -7.21 10.68
C PRO A 16 1.37 -7.10 9.28
N THR A 17 1.95 -6.25 8.43
CA THR A 17 1.55 -6.13 7.02
C THR A 17 2.45 -6.95 6.09
N SER A 18 2.03 -7.12 4.84
CA SER A 18 2.87 -7.72 3.79
C SER A 18 4.19 -6.97 3.58
N VAL A 19 4.22 -5.66 3.83
CA VAL A 19 5.45 -4.84 3.81
C VAL A 19 6.41 -5.30 4.90
N TYR A 20 5.90 -5.60 6.10
CA TYR A 20 6.73 -6.11 7.20
C TYR A 20 7.26 -7.52 6.91
N GLU A 21 6.42 -8.40 6.36
CA GLU A 21 6.85 -9.75 5.98
C GLU A 21 7.97 -9.71 4.93
N ARG A 22 7.81 -8.87 3.89
CA ARG A 22 8.85 -8.65 2.88
C ARG A 22 10.11 -8.04 3.48
N PHE A 23 9.96 -7.12 4.44
CA PHE A 23 11.09 -6.52 5.14
C PHE A 23 11.93 -7.55 5.92
N ARG A 24 11.30 -8.62 6.44
CA ARG A 24 12.02 -9.69 7.13
C ARG A 24 12.79 -10.63 6.21
N ASN A 25 12.52 -10.61 4.91
CA ASN A 25 13.21 -11.44 3.92
C ASN A 25 14.42 -10.66 3.36
N GLU A 26 15.63 -11.19 3.54
CA GLU A 26 16.87 -10.48 3.17
C GLU A 26 16.86 -9.96 1.72
N GLY A 27 16.39 -10.77 0.76
CA GLY A 27 16.33 -10.40 -0.65
C GLY A 27 15.22 -9.40 -1.05
N GLN A 28 14.30 -9.05 -0.15
CA GLN A 28 13.22 -8.07 -0.39
C GLN A 28 13.21 -6.93 0.64
N SER A 29 14.11 -6.99 1.62
CA SER A 29 14.20 -6.03 2.72
C SER A 29 14.43 -4.60 2.25
N GLY A 30 15.32 -4.44 1.26
CA GLY A 30 15.60 -3.20 0.53
C GLY A 30 14.35 -2.52 -0.01
N VAL A 31 13.65 -3.26 -0.88
CA VAL A 31 12.44 -2.78 -1.58
C VAL A 31 11.32 -2.49 -0.58
N ALA A 32 11.12 -3.36 0.41
CA ALA A 32 10.09 -3.17 1.43
C ALA A 32 10.35 -1.92 2.30
N ALA A 33 11.61 -1.63 2.63
CA ALA A 33 11.98 -0.41 3.34
C ALA A 33 11.78 0.85 2.48
N ALA A 34 12.09 0.79 1.17
CA ALA A 34 11.82 1.87 0.23
C ALA A 34 10.31 2.17 0.12
N GLU A 35 9.48 1.13 0.03
CA GLU A 35 8.02 1.25 0.05
C GLU A 35 7.51 1.88 1.35
N ALA A 36 8.01 1.40 2.50
CA ALA A 36 7.68 1.95 3.82
C ALA A 36 8.10 3.43 3.96
N MET A 37 9.23 3.83 3.35
CA MET A 37 9.64 5.24 3.31
C MET A 37 8.65 6.10 2.55
N ARG A 38 8.28 5.70 1.33
CA ARG A 38 7.32 6.44 0.50
C ARG A 38 5.97 6.60 1.21
N GLN A 39 5.53 5.57 1.93
CA GLN A 39 4.29 5.63 2.69
C GLN A 39 4.40 6.50 3.95
N GLY A 40 5.41 6.26 4.80
CA GLY A 40 5.53 6.93 6.11
C GLY A 40 5.96 8.40 6.05
N TYR A 41 6.63 8.77 4.94
CA TYR A 41 7.16 10.10 4.67
C TYR A 41 6.59 10.71 3.39
N HIS A 42 5.42 10.28 2.92
CA HIS A 42 4.77 10.78 1.71
C HIS A 42 4.83 12.31 1.56
N ALA A 43 4.53 13.04 2.64
CA ALA A 43 4.57 14.50 2.61
C ALA A 43 5.96 15.10 2.31
N LEU A 44 7.06 14.41 2.62
CA LEU A 44 8.40 14.81 2.19
C LEU A 44 8.62 14.53 0.70
N TYR A 45 8.08 13.41 0.21
CA TYR A 45 8.12 13.07 -1.22
C TYR A 45 7.26 14.00 -2.08
N ASP A 46 6.19 14.57 -1.52
CA ASP A 46 5.39 15.62 -2.17
C ASP A 46 6.20 16.92 -2.41
N VAL A 47 7.22 17.17 -1.58
CA VAL A 47 8.12 18.33 -1.73
C VAL A 47 9.24 18.03 -2.72
N ASN A 48 9.83 16.83 -2.63
CA ASN A 48 10.87 16.37 -3.54
C ASN A 48 10.72 14.84 -3.75
N GLU A 49 10.42 14.42 -4.98
CA GLU A 49 10.27 13.01 -5.36
C GLU A 49 11.53 12.18 -5.05
N TYR A 50 12.69 12.81 -5.13
CA TYR A 50 14.00 12.23 -4.85
C TYR A 50 14.57 12.65 -3.48
N ILE A 51 13.70 12.98 -2.51
CA ILE A 51 14.13 13.36 -1.14
C ILE A 51 14.94 12.26 -0.44
N HIS A 52 14.80 11.01 -0.90
CA HIS A 52 15.60 9.89 -0.44
C HIS A 52 17.05 9.94 -0.89
N ASP A 53 17.40 10.75 -1.89
CA ASP A 53 18.78 10.96 -2.35
C ASP A 53 19.36 12.30 -1.89
N ALA A 54 18.50 13.20 -1.41
CA ALA A 54 18.86 14.53 -0.96
C ALA A 54 19.84 14.54 0.23
N GLU A 55 20.52 15.67 0.39
CA GLU A 55 21.43 15.97 1.49
C GLU A 55 20.66 16.29 2.78
N ASP A 56 21.32 16.13 3.93
CA ASP A 56 20.70 16.30 5.26
C ASP A 56 20.04 17.67 5.45
N ASP A 57 20.61 18.74 4.88
CA ASP A 57 20.08 20.09 4.99
C ASP A 57 18.82 20.31 4.14
N GLU A 58 18.74 19.66 2.98
CA GLU A 58 17.55 19.69 2.14
C GLU A 58 16.43 18.89 2.77
N ILE A 59 16.73 17.69 3.30
CA ILE A 59 15.75 16.88 4.06
C ILE A 59 15.25 17.66 5.28
N ARG A 60 16.16 18.34 6.01
CA ARG A 60 15.79 19.19 7.14
C ARG A 60 14.86 20.33 6.70
N GLY A 61 15.16 21.00 5.59
CA GLY A 61 14.31 22.04 4.99
C GLY A 61 12.92 21.52 4.65
N ALA A 62 12.82 20.37 3.98
CA ALA A 62 11.55 19.73 3.65
C ALA A 62 10.74 19.35 4.91
N ILE A 63 11.40 18.82 5.94
CA ILE A 63 10.74 18.51 7.22
C ILE A 63 10.16 19.78 7.85
N ILE A 64 10.91 20.88 7.89
CA ILE A 64 10.44 22.16 8.43
C ILE A 64 9.23 22.67 7.64
N GLN A 65 9.29 22.62 6.31
CA GLN A 65 8.22 23.05 5.43
C GLN A 65 6.93 22.25 5.67
N VAL A 66 7.03 20.92 5.78
CA VAL A 66 5.88 20.03 5.96
C VAL A 66 5.30 20.09 7.38
N THR A 67 6.16 20.25 8.39
CA THR A 67 5.74 20.19 9.80
C THR A 67 5.47 21.55 10.43
N GLY A 68 5.88 22.65 9.78
CA GLY A 68 5.76 24.02 10.29
C GLY A 68 6.59 24.28 11.56
N GLN A 69 7.56 23.42 11.87
CA GLN A 69 8.37 23.52 13.09
C GLN A 69 9.51 24.54 12.93
N GLU A 70 10.00 25.07 14.05
CA GLU A 70 11.18 25.95 14.04
C GLU A 70 12.46 25.19 13.68
N GLN A 71 13.42 25.88 13.06
CA GLN A 71 14.69 25.28 12.60
C GLN A 71 15.50 24.59 13.72
N GLY A 72 15.41 25.10 14.96
CA GLY A 72 16.09 24.57 16.13
C GLY A 72 15.31 23.49 16.90
N SER A 73 14.15 23.06 16.40
CA SER A 73 13.29 22.10 17.11
C SER A 73 13.94 20.72 17.20
N LYS A 74 14.00 20.16 18.41
CA LYS A 74 14.44 18.77 18.64
C LYS A 74 13.60 17.76 17.84
N MET A 75 12.35 18.11 17.53
CA MET A 75 11.46 17.28 16.73
C MET A 75 12.01 17.08 15.31
N VAL A 76 12.50 18.15 14.67
CA VAL A 76 13.06 18.09 13.31
C VAL A 76 14.27 17.16 13.29
N GLY A 77 15.15 17.26 14.29
CA GLY A 77 16.29 16.37 14.44
C GLY A 77 15.88 14.90 14.62
N ALA A 78 14.84 14.63 15.42
CA ALA A 78 14.34 13.27 15.62
C ALA A 78 13.71 12.67 14.36
N ILE A 79 12.97 13.47 13.59
CA ILE A 79 12.38 13.06 12.31
C ILE A 79 13.48 12.74 11.30
N LEU A 80 14.47 13.61 11.16
CA LEU A 80 15.63 13.40 10.28
C LEU A 80 16.39 12.13 10.67
N GLY A 81 16.66 11.92 11.96
CA GLY A 81 17.32 10.71 12.45
C GLY A 81 16.55 9.42 12.10
N SER A 82 15.22 9.46 12.26
CA SER A 82 14.35 8.32 11.94
C SER A 82 14.27 8.07 10.43
N PHE A 83 14.24 9.14 9.63
CA PHE A 83 14.26 9.07 8.17
C PHE A 83 15.55 8.40 7.68
N LYS A 84 16.71 8.84 8.19
CA LYS A 84 18.02 8.26 7.85
C LYS A 84 18.14 6.80 8.28
N ALA A 85 17.61 6.47 9.45
CA ALA A 85 17.61 5.09 9.94
C ALA A 85 16.76 4.17 9.07
N LEU A 86 15.65 4.65 8.50
CA LEU A 86 14.87 3.85 7.55
C LEU A 86 15.55 3.80 6.16
N ARG A 87 16.14 4.92 5.72
CA ARG A 87 16.91 5.04 4.47
C ARG A 87 18.06 4.05 4.40
N SER A 88 18.74 3.75 5.50
CA SER A 88 19.87 2.80 5.49
C SER A 88 19.48 1.36 5.13
N PHE A 89 18.19 1.03 5.20
CA PHE A 89 17.68 -0.27 4.77
C PHE A 89 17.01 -0.22 3.41
N ALA A 90 16.79 0.96 2.83
CA ALA A 90 16.01 1.12 1.62
C ALA A 90 16.84 0.91 0.36
N ASP A 91 16.28 0.17 -0.59
CA ASP A 91 16.80 0.01 -1.94
C ASP A 91 15.72 0.47 -2.92
N PHE A 92 16.04 1.54 -3.67
CA PHE A 92 15.13 2.15 -4.65
C PHE A 92 15.43 1.71 -6.09
N ASP A 93 16.56 1.04 -6.31
CA ASP A 93 17.02 0.61 -7.64
C ASP A 93 16.49 -0.79 -8.00
N THR A 94 16.29 -1.64 -6.99
CA THR A 94 15.77 -2.99 -7.20
C THR A 94 14.25 -2.98 -7.42
N PRO A 95 13.74 -3.50 -8.56
CA PRO A 95 12.31 -3.58 -8.79
C PRO A 95 11.66 -4.56 -7.81
N ALA A 96 10.51 -4.17 -7.26
CA ALA A 96 9.73 -5.02 -6.38
C ALA A 96 9.35 -6.32 -7.09
N VAL A 97 9.70 -7.45 -6.48
CA VAL A 97 9.21 -8.75 -6.96
C VAL A 97 7.79 -8.90 -6.39
N PRO A 98 6.74 -8.97 -7.24
CA PRO A 98 5.39 -9.16 -6.76
C PRO A 98 5.32 -10.54 -6.11
N MET A 99 5.27 -10.57 -4.78
CA MET A 99 4.81 -11.74 -4.06
C MET A 99 3.28 -11.78 -4.24
N PRO A 100 2.66 -12.96 -4.42
CA PRO A 100 1.20 -13.03 -4.39
C PRO A 100 0.76 -12.37 -3.10
N GLU A 101 0.00 -11.28 -3.22
CA GLU A 101 -0.67 -10.68 -2.08
C GLU A 101 -1.44 -11.82 -1.43
N ALA A 102 -1.08 -12.16 -0.19
CA ALA A 102 -1.93 -13.00 0.63
C ALA A 102 -3.24 -12.23 0.71
N VAL A 103 -4.21 -12.69 -0.07
CA VAL A 103 -5.57 -12.19 -0.08
C VAL A 103 -6.00 -12.24 1.37
N GLU A 104 -6.11 -11.08 1.99
CA GLU A 104 -6.61 -11.06 3.34
C GLU A 104 -8.02 -11.57 3.30
N ASP A 105 -8.23 -12.67 4.03
CA ASP A 105 -9.51 -13.23 4.37
C ASP A 105 -10.39 -12.11 4.95
N VAL A 106 -11.09 -11.41 4.06
CA VAL A 106 -12.38 -10.83 4.40
C VAL A 106 -13.24 -12.07 4.62
N ALA A 107 -13.43 -12.42 5.89
CA ALA A 107 -14.27 -13.54 6.30
C ALA A 107 -15.64 -13.43 5.64
N VAL A 108 -15.83 -14.18 4.55
CA VAL A 108 -17.14 -14.50 4.01
C VAL A 108 -17.34 -15.99 4.29
N SER A 109 -18.28 -16.29 5.18
CA SER A 109 -18.67 -17.65 5.52
C SER A 109 -18.84 -18.52 4.27
N PRO A 110 -18.30 -19.74 4.23
CA PRO A 110 -18.61 -20.66 3.14
C PRO A 110 -19.97 -21.29 3.42
N ALA A 111 -20.98 -20.88 2.65
CA ALA A 111 -22.13 -21.71 2.39
C ALA A 111 -22.10 -22.08 0.90
N GLY A 112 -21.90 -23.36 0.62
CA GLY A 112 -22.11 -23.94 -0.71
C GLY A 112 -20.94 -24.78 -1.22
N GLU A 113 -21.02 -26.09 -0.97
CA GLU A 113 -20.29 -27.10 -1.72
C GLU A 113 -20.57 -26.98 -3.22
N GLY A 114 -19.51 -27.08 -4.02
CA GLY A 114 -19.58 -27.20 -5.47
C GLY A 114 -18.22 -27.59 -6.03
N SER A 115 -18.12 -28.82 -6.52
CA SER A 115 -16.91 -29.49 -7.01
C SER A 115 -16.09 -28.67 -8.02
N PRO A 116 -14.75 -28.84 -8.08
CA PRO A 116 -13.92 -28.16 -9.06
C PRO A 116 -14.10 -28.82 -10.43
N LEU A 117 -14.69 -28.08 -11.38
CA LEU A 117 -14.62 -28.39 -12.80
C LEU A 117 -13.32 -27.79 -13.35
N GLU A 118 -12.43 -28.66 -13.83
CA GLU A 118 -11.31 -28.30 -14.69
C GLU A 118 -11.84 -27.57 -15.94
N GLY A 119 -11.51 -26.28 -16.03
CA GLY A 119 -11.79 -25.44 -17.18
C GLY A 119 -10.93 -24.20 -17.08
N ILE A 120 -10.23 -23.86 -18.17
CA ILE A 120 -9.34 -22.70 -18.28
C ILE A 120 -10.11 -21.44 -17.86
N GLY A 121 -9.86 -20.96 -16.64
CA GLY A 121 -10.51 -19.78 -16.08
C GLY A 121 -9.87 -18.54 -16.64
N ILE A 122 -10.43 -18.00 -17.72
CA ILE A 122 -10.00 -16.70 -18.23
C ILE A 122 -10.63 -15.62 -17.34
N GLY A 123 -9.84 -15.08 -16.41
CA GLY A 123 -10.25 -13.97 -15.55
C GLY A 123 -10.26 -12.67 -16.35
N TYR A 124 -11.44 -12.15 -16.67
CA TYR A 124 -11.59 -10.84 -17.32
C TYR A 124 -12.02 -9.78 -16.30
N THR A 125 -11.26 -8.69 -16.20
CA THR A 125 -11.66 -7.50 -15.43
C THR A 125 -12.56 -6.62 -16.29
N ILE A 126 -13.86 -6.54 -15.95
CA ILE A 126 -14.82 -5.68 -16.65
C ILE A 126 -15.08 -4.43 -15.79
N ASN A 127 -14.75 -3.25 -16.31
CA ASN A 127 -15.08 -1.97 -15.69
C ASN A 127 -16.42 -1.47 -16.22
N LEU A 128 -17.44 -1.40 -15.36
CA LEU A 128 -18.79 -0.96 -15.70
C LEU A 128 -19.04 0.47 -15.21
N HIS A 129 -19.36 1.37 -16.12
CA HIS A 129 -19.89 2.69 -15.79
C HIS A 129 -21.42 2.59 -15.66
N LEU A 130 -21.91 2.55 -14.43
CA LEU A 130 -23.33 2.53 -14.17
C LEU A 130 -23.91 3.94 -14.40
N PRO A 131 -25.03 4.06 -15.16
CA PRO A 131 -25.70 5.35 -15.29
C PRO A 131 -26.23 5.81 -13.93
N ALA A 132 -26.35 7.13 -13.75
CA ALA A 132 -26.89 7.74 -12.54
C ALA A 132 -28.42 7.52 -12.46
N THR A 133 -28.83 6.27 -12.26
CA THR A 133 -30.23 5.87 -12.01
C THR A 133 -30.33 5.38 -10.58
N SER A 134 -31.40 5.77 -9.87
CA SER A 134 -31.68 5.32 -8.50
C SER A 134 -32.60 4.10 -8.45
N ASP A 135 -32.94 3.50 -9.60
CA ASP A 135 -33.89 2.39 -9.69
C ASP A 135 -33.18 1.04 -9.50
N ILE A 136 -33.47 0.40 -8.37
CA ILE A 136 -32.94 -0.90 -7.96
C ILE A 136 -33.32 -2.02 -8.95
N ALA A 137 -34.47 -1.92 -9.64
CA ALA A 137 -34.89 -2.91 -10.62
C ALA A 137 -33.98 -2.92 -11.86
N VAL A 138 -33.46 -1.75 -12.27
CA VAL A 138 -32.54 -1.63 -13.41
C VAL A 138 -31.20 -2.27 -13.11
N PHE A 139 -30.65 -2.06 -11.91
CA PHE A 139 -29.41 -2.75 -11.49
C PHE A 139 -29.58 -4.28 -11.49
N ASN A 140 -30.68 -4.78 -10.93
CA ASN A 140 -30.95 -6.21 -10.89
C ASN A 140 -31.09 -6.84 -12.28
N ALA A 141 -31.70 -6.12 -13.24
CA ALA A 141 -31.81 -6.59 -14.62
C ALA A 141 -30.44 -6.66 -15.33
N ILE A 142 -29.56 -5.69 -15.08
CA ILE A 142 -28.19 -5.67 -15.62
C ILE A 142 -27.39 -6.86 -15.06
N PHE A 143 -27.40 -7.07 -13.74
CA PHE A 143 -26.67 -8.18 -13.13
C PHE A 143 -27.21 -9.55 -13.53
N ARG A 144 -28.53 -9.70 -13.67
CA ARG A 144 -29.13 -10.94 -14.16
C ARG A 144 -28.68 -11.23 -15.61
N SER A 145 -28.72 -10.22 -16.48
CA SER A 145 -28.30 -10.36 -17.88
C SER A 145 -26.82 -10.71 -18.01
N LEU A 146 -25.94 -10.08 -17.20
CA LEU A 146 -24.51 -10.39 -17.17
C LEU A 146 -24.25 -11.83 -16.71
N ARG A 147 -24.97 -12.28 -15.67
CA ARG A 147 -24.83 -13.65 -15.15
C ARG A 147 -25.19 -14.70 -16.20
N GLU A 148 -26.29 -14.49 -16.91
CA GLU A 148 -26.78 -15.43 -17.93
C GLU A 148 -25.87 -15.52 -19.17
N ASN A 149 -25.15 -14.44 -19.51
CA ASN A 149 -24.34 -14.38 -20.73
C ASN A 149 -22.85 -14.69 -20.50
N LEU A 150 -22.32 -14.44 -19.30
CA LEU A 150 -20.89 -14.62 -19.00
C LEU A 150 -20.57 -15.94 -18.29
N PHE A 151 -21.54 -16.62 -17.66
CA PHE A 151 -21.34 -17.87 -16.93
C PHE A 151 -22.13 -19.06 -17.53
N ARG A 152 -22.07 -19.22 -18.85
CA ARG A 152 -22.72 -20.36 -19.53
C ARG A 152 -21.93 -21.65 -19.38
#